data_AF-A0A7J4JPT4-F1
#
_entry.id   AF-A0A7J4JPT4-F1
#
_cell.length_a   1.000
_cell.length_b   1.000
_cell.length_c   1.000
_cell.angle_alpha   90.00
_cell.angle_beta   90.00
_cell.angle_gamma   90.00
#
_symmetry.space_group_name_H-M   'P 1'
#
loop_
_entity.id
_entity.type
_entity.pdbx_description
1 polymer ?
#
loop_
_entity_poly.entity_id
_entity_poly.type
_entity_poly.pdbx_seq_one_letter_code
_entity_poly.pdbx_strand_id
1 'polypeptide(L)'
;MWSSVFKAKVSYDPEFNFLSVRREGIKTSYSLNFGSVTIDFFKNTPVGIEFAEAQEVLEKLLRASKLGRESLAKVTNGSFAFRTSKSDITIVFGLMLANEQKLQATYVLPLVNKDEVKITA
;
A
#
# COMPACT_ATOMS: atom_id res chain seq x y z
N MET A 1 14.66 -10.04 -5.89
CA MET A 1 13.99 -11.09 -5.10
C MET A 1 12.76 -10.46 -4.44
N TRP A 2 11.62 -11.15 -4.36
CA TRP A 2 10.44 -10.64 -3.65
C TRP A 2 10.66 -10.69 -2.13
N SER A 3 10.07 -9.74 -1.40
CA SER A 3 9.91 -9.87 0.05
C SER A 3 8.92 -10.98 0.37
N SER A 4 8.93 -11.44 1.63
CA SER A 4 7.81 -12.18 2.19
C SER A 4 6.51 -11.37 2.06
N VAL A 5 5.38 -12.07 1.95
CA VAL A 5 4.06 -11.45 2.03
C VAL A 5 3.76 -11.11 3.48
N PHE A 6 3.43 -9.86 3.74
CA PHE A 6 3.06 -9.38 5.07
C PHE A 6 1.55 -9.28 5.21
N LYS A 7 1.00 -9.82 6.30
CA LYS A 7 -0.40 -9.56 6.69
C LYS A 7 -0.51 -8.13 7.23
N ALA A 8 -1.59 -7.45 6.89
CA ALA A 8 -1.79 -6.05 7.21
C ALA A 8 -3.25 -5.76 7.62
N LYS A 9 -3.42 -4.76 8.49
CA LYS A 9 -4.69 -4.09 8.70
C LYS A 9 -4.86 -3.01 7.65
N VAL A 10 -6.12 -2.81 7.26
CA VAL A 10 -6.50 -1.79 6.30
C VAL A 10 -7.31 -0.72 7.02
N SER A 11 -6.96 0.54 6.81
CA SER A 11 -7.72 1.69 7.27
C SER A 11 -8.01 2.56 6.06
N TYR A 12 -9.28 2.82 5.78
CA TYR A 12 -9.72 3.75 4.74
C TYR A 12 -10.44 4.91 5.39
N ASP A 13 -9.95 6.11 5.16
CA ASP A 13 -10.55 7.36 5.59
C ASP A 13 -11.11 8.10 4.36
N PRO A 14 -12.44 8.09 4.14
CA PRO A 14 -13.05 8.74 3.00
C PRO A 14 -13.04 10.28 3.09
N GLU A 15 -12.93 10.86 4.28
CA GLU A 15 -12.90 12.31 4.48
C GLU A 15 -11.58 12.89 3.96
N PHE A 16 -10.47 12.22 4.30
CA PHE A 16 -9.13 12.61 3.85
C PHE A 16 -8.69 11.91 2.56
N ASN A 17 -9.57 11.12 1.93
CA ASN A 17 -9.27 10.31 0.74
C ASN A 17 -8.01 9.44 0.91
N PHE A 18 -7.86 8.83 2.09
CA PHE A 18 -6.61 8.20 2.51
C PHE A 18 -6.80 6.71 2.78
N LEU A 19 -5.85 5.89 2.33
CA LEU A 19 -5.84 4.44 2.55
C LEU A 19 -4.49 4.03 3.11
N SER A 20 -4.51 3.39 4.27
CA SER A 20 -3.33 2.79 4.89
C SER A 20 -3.46 1.27 4.93
N VAL A 21 -2.43 0.57 4.49
CA VAL A 21 -2.30 -0.88 4.57
C VAL A 21 -1.04 -1.18 5.38
N ARG A 22 -1.18 -1.47 6.67
CA ARG A 22 -0.06 -1.51 7.63
C ARG A 22 -0.05 -2.78 8.47
N ARG A 23 1.15 -3.28 8.79
CA ARG A 23 1.36 -4.37 9.74
C ARG A 23 0.96 -3.90 11.15
N GLU A 24 0.09 -4.66 11.79
CA GLU A 24 -0.35 -4.36 13.15
C GLU A 24 0.80 -4.51 14.16
N GLY A 25 0.86 -3.60 15.13
CA GLY A 25 1.81 -3.66 16.24
C GLY A 25 3.25 -3.29 15.90
N ILE A 26 3.54 -2.80 14.69
CA ILE A 26 4.88 -2.39 14.28
C ILE A 26 4.94 -0.88 14.10
N LYS A 27 5.88 -0.23 14.77
CA LYS A 27 6.11 1.21 14.67
C LYS A 27 6.83 1.55 13.37
N THR A 28 6.51 2.70 12.79
CA THR A 28 7.26 3.27 11.67
C THR A 28 8.53 3.94 12.21
N SER A 29 9.66 3.69 11.56
CA SER A 29 10.94 4.38 11.79
C SER A 29 11.13 5.55 10.82
N TYR A 30 10.84 5.34 9.53
CA TYR A 30 10.87 6.37 8.51
C TYR A 30 9.93 5.99 7.36
N SER A 31 9.66 6.95 6.47
CA SER A 31 8.79 6.75 5.31
C SER A 31 9.43 7.33 4.05
N LEU A 32 9.16 6.72 2.89
CA LEU A 32 9.55 7.21 1.57
C LEU A 32 8.31 7.61 0.78
N ASN A 33 8.28 8.84 0.28
CA ASN A 33 7.16 9.38 -0.48
C ASN A 33 7.42 9.32 -1.99
N PHE A 34 6.45 8.83 -2.75
CA PHE A 34 6.46 8.69 -4.20
C PHE A 34 5.15 9.25 -4.76
N GLY A 35 5.06 10.58 -4.85
CA GLY A 35 3.81 11.24 -5.25
C GLY A 35 2.70 10.96 -4.24
N SER A 36 1.60 10.34 -4.69
CA SER A 36 0.45 9.97 -3.84
C SER A 36 0.61 8.64 -3.09
N VAL A 37 1.78 7.99 -3.18
CA VAL A 37 2.08 6.73 -2.46
C VAL A 37 3.22 6.93 -1.47
N THR A 38 3.01 6.53 -0.22
CA THR A 38 4.05 6.51 0.82
C THR A 38 4.34 5.08 1.24
N ILE A 39 5.62 4.73 1.43
CA ILE A 39 6.05 3.44 1.96
C ILE A 39 6.65 3.64 3.34
N ASP A 40 6.11 2.98 4.35
CA ASP A 40 6.61 3.02 5.72
C ASP A 40 7.59 1.89 5.98
N PHE A 41 8.67 2.19 6.69
CA PHE A 41 9.71 1.24 7.06
C PHE A 41 9.92 1.21 8.57
N PHE A 42 10.15 0.01 9.11
CA PHE A 42 10.78 -0.18 10.41
C PHE A 42 12.18 -0.74 10.20
N LYS A 43 13.20 0.03 10.57
CA LYS A 43 14.57 -0.22 10.09
C LYS A 43 14.56 -0.36 8.56
N ASN A 44 15.05 -1.48 8.01
CA ASN A 44 15.08 -1.70 6.56
C ASN A 44 13.95 -2.60 6.03
N THR A 45 12.94 -2.87 6.87
CA THR A 45 11.81 -3.74 6.50
C THR A 45 10.59 -2.87 6.26
N PRO A 46 9.90 -3.03 5.12
CA PRO A 46 8.67 -2.30 4.89
C PRO A 46 7.55 -2.82 5.81
N VAL A 47 6.78 -1.90 6.37
CA VAL A 47 5.75 -2.17 7.37
C VAL A 47 4.39 -1.59 7.02
N GLY A 48 4.32 -0.66 6.07
CA GLY A 48 3.07 -0.07 5.62
C GLY A 48 3.17 0.56 4.25
N ILE A 49 2.01 0.76 3.63
CA ILE A 49 1.83 1.53 2.41
C ILE A 49 0.65 2.46 2.66
N GLU A 50 0.80 3.71 2.27
CA GLU A 50 -0.24 4.72 2.37
C GLU A 50 -0.52 5.32 0.99
N PHE A 51 -1.79 5.61 0.71
CA PHE A 51 -2.26 6.23 -0.53
C PHE A 51 -3.06 7.48 -0.19
N ALA A 52 -2.60 8.65 -0.63
CA ALA A 52 -3.27 9.94 -0.45
C ALA A 52 -4.41 10.20 -1.46
N GLU A 53 -4.51 9.36 -2.50
CA GLU A 53 -5.57 9.38 -3.51
C GLU A 53 -6.32 8.04 -3.51
N ALA A 54 -6.75 7.60 -2.31
CA ALA A 54 -7.29 6.27 -2.09
C ALA A 54 -8.48 5.93 -2.99
N GLN A 55 -9.39 6.87 -3.23
CA GLN A 55 -10.59 6.66 -4.05
C GLN A 55 -10.24 6.14 -5.44
N GLU A 56 -9.23 6.71 -6.11
CA GLU A 56 -8.84 6.25 -7.46
C GLU A 56 -8.36 4.80 -7.42
N VAL A 57 -7.54 4.47 -6.42
CA VAL A 57 -7.01 3.12 -6.21
C VAL A 57 -8.13 2.13 -5.95
N LEU A 58 -9.04 2.47 -5.03
CA LEU A 58 -10.15 1.62 -4.64
C LEU A 58 -11.16 1.45 -5.78
N GLU A 59 -11.44 2.49 -6.57
CA GLU A 59 -12.30 2.38 -7.74
C GLU A 59 -11.73 1.46 -8.82
N LYS A 60 -10.42 1.54 -9.09
CA LYS A 60 -9.77 0.62 -10.04
C LYS A 60 -9.93 -0.84 -9.58
N LEU A 61 -9.73 -1.09 -8.29
CA LEU A 61 -9.89 -2.42 -7.69
C LEU A 61 -11.34 -2.94 -7.78
N LEU A 62 -12.31 -2.09 -7.45
CA LEU A 62 -13.73 -2.44 -7.51
C LEU A 62 -14.21 -2.70 -8.94
N ARG A 63 -13.83 -1.84 -9.90
CA ARG A 63 -14.18 -2.01 -11.32
C ARG A 63 -13.62 -3.32 -11.88
N ALA A 64 -12.35 -3.63 -11.58
CA ALA A 64 -11.72 -4.88 -12.01
C ALA A 64 -12.43 -6.12 -11.45
N SER A 65 -13.08 -5.98 -10.30
CA SER A 65 -13.72 -7.09 -9.57
C SER A 65 -15.24 -7.10 -9.70
N LYS A 66 -15.82 -6.19 -10.51
CA LYS A 66 -17.27 -6.00 -10.70
C LYS A 66 -18.04 -5.80 -9.38
N LEU A 67 -17.45 -5.06 -8.45
CA LEU A 67 -18.05 -4.77 -7.13
C LEU A 67 -18.49 -3.31 -7.01
N GLY A 68 -19.52 -3.08 -6.19
CA GLY A 68 -19.97 -1.74 -5.82
C GLY A 68 -19.15 -1.11 -4.68
N ARG A 69 -19.24 0.22 -4.53
CA ARG A 69 -18.50 1.01 -3.53
C ARG A 69 -18.77 0.57 -2.09
N GLU A 70 -19.98 0.08 -1.81
CA GLU A 70 -20.40 -0.47 -0.52
C GLU A 70 -19.56 -1.66 -0.05
N SER A 71 -18.84 -2.31 -0.97
CA SER A 71 -17.92 -3.41 -0.62
C SER A 71 -16.69 -2.94 0.14
N LEU A 72 -16.27 -1.67 -0.03
CA LEU A 72 -15.08 -1.12 0.64
C LEU A 72 -15.25 -0.97 2.14
N ALA A 73 -16.48 -0.67 2.61
CA ALA A 73 -16.79 -0.62 4.04
C ALA A 73 -16.60 -1.98 4.75
N LYS A 74 -16.46 -3.07 3.98
CA LYS A 74 -16.27 -4.43 4.48
C LYS A 74 -14.81 -4.91 4.42
N VAL A 75 -13.88 -4.05 3.99
CA VAL A 75 -12.45 -4.35 3.97
C VAL A 75 -11.87 -4.10 5.35
N THR A 76 -11.40 -5.15 6.01
CA THR A 76 -10.77 -5.06 7.34
C THR A 76 -9.33 -5.53 7.35
N ASN A 77 -8.98 -6.41 6.41
CA ASN A 77 -7.67 -7.05 6.34
C ASN A 77 -7.10 -6.93 4.94
N GLY A 78 -5.78 -7.01 4.86
CA GLY A 78 -5.05 -7.00 3.61
C GLY A 78 -3.71 -7.68 3.73
N SER A 79 -2.96 -7.62 2.65
CA SER A 79 -1.58 -8.04 2.61
C SER A 79 -0.79 -7.17 1.65
N PHE A 80 0.54 -7.16 1.80
CA PHE A 80 1.40 -6.55 0.82
C PHE A 80 2.73 -7.30 0.68
N ALA A 81 3.37 -7.12 -0.46
CA ALA A 81 4.71 -7.58 -0.75
C ALA A 81 5.42 -6.56 -1.63
N PHE A 82 6.75 -6.53 -1.53
CA PHE A 82 7.59 -5.62 -2.28
C PHE A 82 8.62 -6.38 -3.08
N ARG A 83 9.03 -5.79 -4.20
CA ARG A 83 10.24 -6.15 -4.92
C ARG A 83 10.96 -4.89 -5.29
N THR A 84 12.16 -4.72 -4.75
CA THR A 84 13.04 -3.61 -5.11
C THR A 84 14.01 -4.06 -6.20
N SER A 85 14.21 -3.21 -7.19
CA SER A 85 15.25 -3.34 -8.22
C SER A 85 16.20 -2.14 -8.14
N LYS A 86 17.11 -1.99 -9.11
CA LYS A 86 17.98 -0.81 -9.19
C LYS A 86 17.23 0.45 -9.60
N SER A 87 16.11 0.31 -10.31
CA SER A 87 15.37 1.39 -10.97
C SER A 87 13.99 1.64 -10.36
N ASP A 88 13.44 0.68 -9.61
CA ASP A 88 12.07 0.75 -9.15
C ASP A 88 11.84 0.00 -7.83
N ILE A 89 10.72 0.34 -7.20
CA ILE A 89 10.05 -0.45 -6.19
C ILE A 89 8.73 -0.93 -6.79
N THR A 90 8.58 -2.24 -6.95
CA THR A 90 7.29 -2.86 -7.22
C THR A 90 6.59 -3.16 -5.89
N ILE A 91 5.35 -2.72 -5.75
CA ILE A 91 4.47 -3.02 -4.62
C ILE A 91 3.31 -3.87 -5.14
N VAL A 92 3.02 -4.96 -4.46
CA VAL A 92 1.76 -5.68 -4.62
C VAL A 92 1.03 -5.58 -3.31
N PHE A 93 -0.21 -5.09 -3.32
CA PHE A 93 -1.06 -5.18 -2.14
C PHE A 93 -2.40 -5.80 -2.48
N GLY A 94 -2.95 -6.52 -1.52
CA GLY A 94 -4.25 -7.16 -1.59
C GLY A 94 -5.15 -6.70 -0.45
N LEU A 95 -6.44 -6.53 -0.75
CA LEU A 95 -7.50 -6.28 0.22
C LEU A 95 -8.40 -7.51 0.27
N MET A 96 -8.76 -7.93 1.48
CA MET A 96 -9.71 -9.02 1.69
C MET A 96 -11.07 -8.44 2.07
N LEU A 97 -12.10 -8.84 1.33
CA LEU A 97 -13.48 -8.53 1.63
C LEU A 97 -14.08 -9.57 2.60
N ALA A 98 -15.14 -9.18 3.31
CA ALA A 98 -15.83 -10.07 4.24
C ALA A 98 -16.39 -11.37 3.60
N ASN A 99 -16.63 -11.38 2.29
CA ASN A 99 -17.05 -12.56 1.51
C ASN A 99 -15.86 -13.38 0.99
N GLU A 100 -14.66 -13.19 1.54
CA GLU A 100 -13.40 -13.84 1.15
C GLU A 100 -12.90 -13.52 -0.26
N GLN A 101 -13.54 -12.58 -0.96
CA GLN A 101 -13.05 -12.11 -2.25
C GLN A 101 -11.81 -11.22 -2.05
N LYS A 102 -10.76 -11.52 -2.82
CA LYS A 102 -9.49 -10.78 -2.81
C LYS A 102 -9.45 -9.76 -3.93
N LEU A 103 -9.19 -8.51 -3.57
CA LEU A 103 -8.85 -7.44 -4.51
C LEU A 103 -7.33 -7.27 -4.50
N GLN A 104 -6.67 -7.13 -5.65
CA GLN A 104 -5.22 -6.95 -5.69
C GLN A 104 -4.84 -5.86 -6.70
N ALA A 105 -3.89 -5.01 -6.31
CA ALA A 105 -3.26 -4.04 -7.20
C ALA A 105 -1.74 -4.18 -7.16
N THR A 106 -1.11 -3.79 -8.28
CA THR A 106 0.34 -3.72 -8.41
C THR A 106 0.74 -2.29 -8.78
N TYR A 107 1.68 -1.73 -8.04
CA TYR A 107 2.26 -0.41 -8.30
C TYR A 107 3.73 -0.59 -8.63
N VAL A 108 4.21 0.16 -9.63
CA VAL A 108 5.63 0.25 -9.95
C VAL A 108 6.03 1.70 -9.76
N LEU A 109 6.81 1.95 -8.72
CA LEU A 109 7.28 3.28 -8.34
C LEU A 109 8.73 3.43 -8.82
N PRO A 110 9.03 4.40 -9.69
CA PRO A 110 10.39 4.63 -10.12
C PRO A 110 11.22 5.16 -8.93
N LEU A 111 12.39 4.56 -8.72
CA LEU A 111 13.41 5.16 -7.89
C LEU A 111 14.05 6.27 -8.73
N VAL A 112 13.52 7.49 -8.62
CA VAL A 112 14.20 8.66 -9.18
C VAL A 112 15.62 8.66 -8.61
N ASN A 113 16.63 8.86 -9.46
CA ASN A 113 18.04 8.67 -9.14
C ASN A 113 18.39 9.10 -7.71
N LYS A 114 19.17 8.25 -7.03
CA LYS A 114 19.53 8.31 -5.59
C LYS A 114 20.18 9.61 -5.12
N ASP A 115 20.42 10.57 -5.99
CA ASP A 115 21.11 11.83 -5.69
C ASP A 115 20.20 12.90 -5.05
N GLU A 116 18.88 12.69 -4.97
CA GLU A 116 17.95 13.68 -4.40
C GLU A 116 17.14 13.23 -3.18
N VAL A 117 17.20 11.97 -2.77
CA VAL A 117 16.53 11.52 -1.53
C VAL A 117 17.37 11.92 -0.32
N LYS A 118 17.20 13.18 0.11
CA LYS A 118 17.65 13.61 1.44
C LYS A 118 16.83 12.86 2.48
N ILE A 119 17.41 11.81 3.05
CA ILE A 119 16.94 11.23 4.31
C ILE A 119 17.21 12.28 5.39
N THR A 120 16.20 13.07 5.76
CA THR A 120 16.26 13.86 6.99
C THR A 120 16.09 12.92 8.17
N ALA A 121 17.15 12.80 8.97
CA ALA A 121 17.18 12.09 10.24
C ALA A 121 16.44 12.88 11.34
#